data_AF-A0A7W3SYF8-F1
#
_entry.id   AF-A0A7W3SYF8-F1
#
_cell.length_a   1.000
_cell.length_b   1.000
_cell.length_c   1.000
_cell.angle_alpha   90.00
_cell.angle_beta   90.00
_cell.angle_gamma   90.00
#
_symmetry.space_group_name_H-M   'P 1'
#
loop_
_entity.id
_entity.type
_entity.pdbx_description
1 polymer ?
#
loop_
_entity_poly.entity_id
_entity_poly.type
_entity_poly.pdbx_seq_one_letter_code
_entity_poly.pdbx_strand_id
1 'polypeptide(L)'
;MLQIDQNGETVGLMNVTVMPFSHNDQLFARSCRRVENTFSLMRCKIRTLAHLQKDSLRHLSPMYPAQETLENILNRIMPMSTFIGGFPFASSGFNDGIGYYLAKDASGGLIIIDPWKRGGDRTNSNIVVMGVAGVGKSTAVKHIALSEYMKGTKVIFIDPESEYKELCQQLDGDWINAGGGSSGKINPLQIRPAPRDEEDEEQSSR
;
A
#
# COMPACT_ATOMS: atom_id res chain seq x y z
N MET A 1 4.57 -9.93 -23.30
CA MET A 1 4.98 -10.34 -24.66
C MET A 1 5.09 -9.16 -25.61
N LEU A 2 4.13 -8.22 -25.64
CA LEU A 2 4.22 -7.00 -26.46
C LEU A 2 5.51 -6.16 -26.24
N GLN A 3 5.97 -6.02 -25.00
CA GLN A 3 7.21 -5.25 -24.70
C GLN A 3 8.50 -5.96 -25.15
N ILE A 4 8.53 -7.29 -25.11
CA ILE A 4 9.71 -8.09 -25.49
C ILE A 4 9.97 -7.97 -26.99
N ASP A 5 8.89 -7.95 -27.79
CA ASP A 5 8.96 -7.95 -29.25
C ASP A 5 9.14 -6.55 -29.85
N GLN A 6 8.60 -5.49 -29.20
CA GLN A 6 8.66 -4.12 -29.74
C GLN A 6 9.88 -3.31 -29.27
N ASN A 7 10.44 -3.58 -28.08
CA ASN A 7 11.48 -2.73 -27.48
C ASN A 7 12.88 -3.39 -27.43
N GLY A 8 13.06 -4.59 -27.99
CA GLY A 8 14.36 -5.29 -27.99
C GLY A 8 14.85 -5.63 -26.58
N GLU A 9 13.94 -5.93 -25.67
CA GLU A 9 14.23 -6.13 -24.25
C GLU A 9 14.99 -7.44 -24.00
N THR A 10 16.13 -7.36 -23.32
CA THR A 10 16.91 -8.55 -22.96
C THR A 10 16.12 -9.42 -21.99
N VAL A 11 15.93 -10.69 -22.36
CA VAL A 11 15.28 -11.70 -21.52
C VAL A 11 16.32 -12.61 -20.88
N GLY A 12 16.10 -12.95 -19.61
CA GLY A 12 16.90 -13.93 -18.86
C GLY A 12 16.05 -15.12 -18.43
N LEU A 13 16.71 -16.26 -18.20
CA LEU A 13 16.11 -17.37 -17.47
C LEU A 13 16.33 -17.14 -15.99
N MET A 14 15.23 -17.05 -15.24
CA MET A 14 15.24 -16.79 -13.81
C MET A 14 14.44 -17.88 -13.09
N ASN A 15 14.90 -18.27 -11.90
CA ASN A 15 14.12 -19.09 -10.99
C ASN A 15 14.25 -18.56 -9.56
N VAL A 16 13.26 -18.88 -8.73
CA VAL A 16 13.27 -18.57 -7.29
C VAL A 16 12.98 -19.86 -6.55
N THR A 17 13.94 -20.29 -5.73
CA THR A 17 13.80 -21.47 -4.89
C THR A 17 13.88 -21.04 -3.42
N VAL A 18 12.95 -21.51 -2.60
CA VAL A 18 12.89 -21.15 -1.17
C VAL A 18 12.93 -22.42 -0.33
N MET A 19 13.81 -22.46 0.66
CA MET A 19 13.91 -23.55 1.63
C MET A 19 13.53 -23.05 3.03
N PRO A 20 12.29 -23.29 3.48
CA PRO A 20 11.92 -23.10 4.87
C PRO A 20 12.73 -24.04 5.77
N PHE A 21 13.19 -23.57 6.92
CA PHE A 21 13.85 -24.39 7.93
C PHE A 21 13.32 -24.06 9.32
N SER A 22 13.35 -25.04 10.23
CA SER A 22 12.87 -24.93 11.60
C SER A 22 13.43 -26.08 12.45
N HIS A 23 13.48 -25.90 13.76
CA HIS A 23 13.99 -26.89 14.72
C HIS A 23 12.95 -27.93 15.16
N ASN A 24 11.65 -27.69 14.92
CA ASN A 24 10.54 -28.58 15.29
C ASN A 24 9.51 -28.62 14.16
N ASP A 25 8.90 -29.79 13.96
CA ASP A 25 7.86 -30.06 12.96
C ASP A 25 6.67 -29.09 13.05
N GLN A 26 6.21 -28.74 14.26
CA GLN A 26 5.11 -27.78 14.42
C GLN A 26 5.49 -26.39 13.90
N LEU A 27 6.71 -25.95 14.20
CA LEU A 27 7.24 -24.67 13.73
C LEU A 27 7.56 -24.72 12.23
N PHE A 28 8.00 -25.86 11.71
CA PHE A 28 8.24 -26.08 10.28
C PHE A 28 6.95 -25.92 9.47
N ALA A 29 5.86 -26.57 9.89
CA ALA A 29 4.57 -26.44 9.26
C ALA A 29 4.06 -24.99 9.24
N ARG A 30 4.30 -24.24 10.33
CA ARG A 30 3.99 -22.79 10.38
C ARG A 30 4.85 -21.99 9.40
N SER A 31 6.15 -22.26 9.32
CA SER A 31 7.05 -21.60 8.37
C SER A 31 6.65 -21.86 6.92
N CYS A 32 6.28 -23.09 6.57
CA CYS A 32 5.79 -23.44 5.23
C CYS A 32 4.51 -22.67 4.89
N ARG A 33 3.51 -22.66 5.79
CA ARG A 33 2.28 -21.89 5.59
C ARG A 33 2.54 -20.39 5.43
N ARG A 34 3.50 -19.85 6.19
CA ARG A 34 3.87 -18.43 6.08
C ARG A 34 4.46 -18.13 4.70
N VAL A 35 5.37 -18.97 4.20
CA VAL A 35 5.93 -18.84 2.85
C VAL A 35 4.81 -18.94 1.80
N GLU A 36 3.95 -19.95 1.90
CA GLU A 36 2.82 -20.12 0.99
C GLU A 36 1.91 -18.89 0.92
N ASN A 37 1.56 -18.33 2.08
CA ASN A 37 0.74 -17.13 2.16
C ASN A 37 1.44 -15.91 1.55
N THR A 38 2.72 -15.68 1.85
CA THR A 38 3.46 -14.53 1.30
C THR A 38 3.50 -14.55 -0.23
N PHE A 39 3.80 -15.69 -0.84
CA PHE A 39 3.79 -15.80 -2.30
C PHE A 39 2.38 -15.73 -2.88
N SER A 40 1.37 -16.26 -2.20
CA SER A 40 -0.03 -16.16 -2.65
C SER A 40 -0.51 -14.71 -2.68
N LEU A 41 -0.12 -13.90 -1.68
CA LEU A 41 -0.38 -12.45 -1.66
C LEU A 41 0.28 -11.72 -2.84
N MET A 42 1.49 -12.15 -3.24
CA MET A 42 2.18 -11.65 -4.43
C MET A 42 1.62 -12.22 -5.76
N ARG A 43 0.52 -12.98 -5.71
CA ARG A 43 -0.09 -13.69 -6.87
C ARG A 43 0.87 -14.68 -7.54
N CYS A 44 1.85 -15.18 -6.79
CA CYS A 44 2.79 -16.21 -7.24
C CYS A 44 2.27 -17.60 -6.89
N LYS A 45 2.40 -18.55 -7.82
CA LYS A 45 2.06 -19.97 -7.58
C LYS A 45 3.31 -20.73 -7.15
N ILE A 46 3.30 -21.25 -5.91
CA ILE A 46 4.37 -22.13 -5.42
C ILE A 46 4.13 -23.57 -5.92
N ARG A 47 5.23 -24.29 -6.14
CA ARG A 47 5.23 -25.74 -6.34
C ARG A 47 6.21 -26.39 -5.36
N THR A 48 5.76 -27.44 -4.69
CA THR A 48 6.62 -28.26 -3.83
C THR A 48 7.45 -29.21 -4.70
N LEU A 49 8.77 -29.21 -4.50
CA LEU A 49 9.71 -30.09 -5.18
C LEU A 49 9.75 -31.49 -4.53
N ALA A 50 8.62 -32.21 -4.61
CA ALA A 50 8.49 -33.55 -4.09
C ALA A 50 9.45 -34.52 -4.82
N HIS A 51 10.10 -35.40 -4.07
CA HIS A 51 11.11 -36.37 -4.54
C HIS A 51 12.40 -35.76 -5.13
N LEU A 52 12.54 -34.44 -5.09
CA LEU A 52 13.74 -33.71 -5.56
C LEU A 52 14.46 -33.03 -4.40
N GLN A 53 14.29 -33.48 -3.16
CA GLN A 53 14.81 -32.78 -1.97
C GLN A 53 16.34 -32.67 -2.00
N LYS A 54 17.01 -33.75 -2.40
CA LYS A 54 18.48 -33.79 -2.53
C LYS A 54 18.98 -32.81 -3.59
N ASP A 55 18.35 -32.81 -4.76
CA ASP A 55 18.77 -31.97 -5.88
C ASP A 55 18.41 -30.50 -5.63
N SER A 56 17.29 -30.23 -4.94
CA SER A 56 16.90 -28.89 -4.46
C SER A 56 17.90 -28.32 -3.47
N LEU A 57 18.35 -29.15 -2.52
CA LEU A 57 19.38 -28.72 -1.56
C LEU A 57 20.70 -28.40 -2.27
N ARG A 58 21.11 -29.22 -3.24
CA ARG A 58 22.31 -28.96 -4.05
C ARG A 58 22.16 -27.68 -4.87
N HIS A 59 21.02 -27.47 -5.53
CA HIS A 59 20.75 -26.29 -6.34
C HIS A 59 20.74 -25.00 -5.52
N LEU A 60 20.30 -25.05 -4.25
CA LEU A 60 20.34 -23.91 -3.33
C LEU A 60 21.71 -23.69 -2.67
N SER A 61 22.56 -24.72 -2.64
CA SER A 61 23.82 -24.67 -1.93
C SER A 61 24.88 -23.94 -2.75
N PRO A 62 25.63 -22.99 -2.16
CA PRO A 62 26.74 -22.33 -2.86
C PRO A 62 27.92 -23.27 -3.15
N MET A 63 27.90 -24.50 -2.60
CA MET A 63 28.97 -25.49 -2.73
C MET A 63 28.81 -26.39 -3.96
N TYR A 64 27.67 -26.32 -4.65
CA TYR A 64 27.36 -27.18 -5.79
C TYR A 64 26.96 -26.31 -6.99
N PRO A 65 27.21 -26.80 -8.22
CA PRO A 65 26.67 -26.15 -9.41
C PRO A 65 25.14 -26.30 -9.41
N ALA A 66 24.49 -25.39 -10.16
CA ALA A 66 23.07 -25.48 -10.42
C ALA A 66 22.74 -26.81 -11.11
N GLN A 67 21.66 -27.46 -10.64
CA GLN A 67 21.22 -28.75 -11.15
C GLN A 67 20.35 -28.57 -12.41
N GLU A 68 20.78 -29.13 -13.54
CA GLU A 68 20.09 -29.04 -14.85
C GLU A 68 18.62 -29.48 -14.78
N THR A 69 18.34 -30.58 -14.07
CA THR A 69 16.96 -31.07 -13.86
C THR A 69 16.08 -30.01 -13.21
N LEU A 70 16.61 -29.27 -12.24
CA LEU A 70 15.86 -28.22 -11.57
C LEU A 70 15.73 -26.98 -12.44
N GLU A 71 16.77 -26.60 -13.16
CA GLU A 71 16.72 -25.49 -14.11
C GLU A 71 15.62 -25.71 -15.15
N ASN A 72 15.52 -26.91 -15.72
CA ASN A 72 14.48 -27.26 -16.68
C ASN A 72 13.05 -27.16 -16.10
N ILE A 73 12.88 -27.42 -14.80
CA ILE A 73 11.57 -27.36 -14.12
C ILE A 73 11.24 -25.92 -13.71
N LEU A 74 12.22 -25.20 -13.19
CA LEU A 74 12.04 -23.95 -12.44
C LEU A 74 12.25 -22.70 -13.28
N ASN A 75 13.11 -22.74 -14.30
CA ASN A 75 13.42 -21.56 -15.09
C ASN A 75 12.18 -21.00 -15.76
N ARG A 76 12.01 -19.69 -15.65
CA ARG A 76 10.99 -18.91 -16.33
C ARG A 76 11.69 -17.81 -17.12
N ILE A 77 11.20 -17.58 -18.33
CA ILE A 77 11.63 -16.44 -19.14
C ILE A 77 11.09 -15.19 -18.46
N MET A 78 11.99 -14.29 -18.07
CA MET A 78 11.65 -13.02 -17.43
C MET A 78 12.44 -11.89 -18.11
N PRO A 79 11.81 -10.74 -18.38
CA PRO A 79 12.53 -9.55 -18.82
C PRO A 79 13.55 -9.09 -17.77
N MET A 80 14.75 -8.71 -18.20
CA MET A 80 15.79 -8.23 -17.27
C MET A 80 15.38 -6.94 -16.56
N SER A 81 14.52 -6.13 -17.18
CA SER A 81 13.94 -4.95 -16.54
C SER A 81 13.10 -5.29 -15.30
N THR A 82 12.34 -6.39 -15.33
CA THR A 82 11.57 -6.89 -14.17
C THR A 82 12.50 -7.28 -13.02
N PHE A 83 13.63 -7.93 -13.34
CA PHE A 83 14.62 -8.29 -12.34
C PHE A 83 15.30 -7.06 -11.73
N ILE A 84 15.71 -6.11 -12.56
CA ILE A 84 16.31 -4.84 -12.11
C ILE A 84 15.30 -4.04 -11.26
N GLY A 85 14.04 -3.98 -11.68
CA GLY A 85 12.97 -3.33 -10.91
C GLY A 85 12.64 -4.02 -9.59
N GLY A 86 12.92 -5.31 -9.47
CA GLY A 86 12.73 -6.12 -8.26
C GLY A 86 13.96 -6.18 -7.34
N PHE A 87 15.02 -5.40 -7.59
CA PHE A 87 16.22 -5.43 -6.76
C PHE A 87 15.89 -5.10 -5.30
N PRO A 88 16.53 -5.76 -4.31
CA PRO A 88 16.30 -5.52 -2.88
C PRO A 88 16.72 -4.11 -2.38
N PHE A 89 17.25 -3.26 -3.26
CA PHE A 89 17.51 -1.83 -2.99
C PHE A 89 16.59 -0.89 -3.79
N ALA A 90 15.75 -1.42 -4.68
CA ALA A 90 14.57 -0.70 -5.11
C ALA A 90 13.65 -0.66 -3.90
N SER A 91 13.79 0.39 -3.07
CA SER A 91 12.78 0.66 -2.06
C SER A 91 11.44 0.66 -2.80
N SER A 92 10.58 -0.29 -2.43
CA SER A 92 9.22 -0.39 -2.92
C SER A 92 8.36 0.68 -2.25
N GLY A 93 8.89 1.93 -2.20
CA GLY A 93 8.22 3.08 -1.62
C GLY A 93 6.76 3.04 -2.02
N PHE A 94 5.89 3.23 -1.04
CA PHE A 94 4.45 3.09 -1.25
C PHE A 94 4.01 4.25 -2.14
N ASN A 95 3.95 4.01 -3.45
CA ASN A 95 3.79 5.02 -4.47
C ASN A 95 2.63 4.62 -5.38
N ASP A 96 1.52 5.36 -5.27
CA ASP A 96 0.34 5.16 -6.10
C ASP A 96 0.51 5.63 -7.55
N GLY A 97 1.62 6.28 -7.88
CA GLY A 97 1.93 6.90 -9.18
C GLY A 97 1.25 8.26 -9.38
N ILE A 98 0.14 8.50 -8.67
CA ILE A 98 -0.63 9.73 -8.62
C ILE A 98 -0.90 10.10 -7.15
N GLY A 99 -1.33 11.34 -6.91
CA GLY A 99 -1.65 11.84 -5.57
C GLY A 99 -0.60 12.82 -5.06
N TYR A 100 -0.23 12.71 -3.79
CA TYR A 100 0.72 13.64 -3.17
C TYR A 100 1.74 12.90 -2.30
N TYR A 101 2.90 13.55 -2.14
CA TYR A 101 3.95 13.09 -1.24
C TYR A 101 3.44 13.14 0.20
N LEU A 102 3.53 12.03 0.92
CA LEU A 102 3.17 11.95 2.33
C LEU A 102 4.41 11.93 3.23
N ALA A 103 5.37 11.07 2.91
CA ALA A 103 6.53 10.81 3.77
C ALA A 103 7.66 10.08 3.02
N LYS A 104 8.73 9.74 3.74
CA LYS A 104 9.74 8.77 3.31
C LYS A 104 9.67 7.52 4.18
N ASP A 105 9.93 6.36 3.59
CA ASP A 105 10.15 5.14 4.34
C ASP A 105 11.53 5.14 5.03
N ALA A 106 11.81 4.10 5.84
CA ALA A 106 13.07 3.96 6.56
C ALA A 106 14.32 3.85 5.64
N SER A 107 14.11 3.47 4.38
CA SER A 107 15.15 3.33 3.36
C SER A 107 15.29 4.59 2.50
N GLY A 108 14.53 5.65 2.78
CA GLY A 108 14.53 6.91 2.03
C GLY A 108 13.64 6.91 0.78
N GLY A 109 12.89 5.83 0.53
CA GLY A 109 11.91 5.76 -0.55
C GLY A 109 10.73 6.69 -0.33
N LEU A 110 10.21 7.27 -1.41
CA LEU A 110 9.07 8.18 -1.33
C LEU A 110 7.78 7.40 -1.10
N ILE A 111 6.96 7.92 -0.17
CA ILE A 111 5.59 7.49 0.05
C ILE A 111 4.70 8.54 -0.64
N ILE A 112 4.08 8.16 -1.75
CA ILE A 112 3.14 8.98 -2.52
C ILE A 112 1.79 8.27 -2.51
N ILE A 113 0.78 8.95 -1.97
CA ILE A 113 -0.54 8.35 -1.77
C ILE A 113 -1.61 9.10 -2.55
N ASP A 114 -2.57 8.34 -3.06
CA ASP A 114 -3.85 8.88 -3.51
C ASP A 114 -5.00 8.28 -2.70
N PRO A 115 -5.56 9.03 -1.72
CA PRO A 115 -6.68 8.55 -0.91
C PRO A 115 -7.93 8.21 -1.74
N TRP A 116 -8.05 8.76 -2.94
CA TRP A 116 -9.21 8.60 -3.82
C TRP A 116 -9.13 7.38 -4.73
N LYS A 117 -7.97 6.70 -4.77
CA LYS A 117 -7.79 5.48 -5.55
C LYS A 117 -8.77 4.39 -5.10
N ARG A 118 -9.32 3.66 -6.07
CA ARG A 118 -10.24 2.54 -5.85
C ARG A 118 -9.74 1.29 -6.54
N GLY A 119 -9.91 0.14 -5.86
CA GLY A 119 -9.57 -1.18 -6.40
C GLY A 119 -8.56 -1.94 -5.53
N GLY A 120 -8.54 -3.26 -5.67
CA GLY A 120 -7.70 -4.13 -4.85
C GLY A 120 -8.03 -4.01 -3.37
N ASP A 121 -7.04 -3.60 -2.57
CA ASP A 121 -7.14 -3.36 -1.13
C ASP A 121 -7.63 -1.93 -0.77
N ARG A 122 -7.85 -1.06 -1.75
CA ARG A 122 -8.36 0.31 -1.57
C ARG A 122 -9.88 0.35 -1.71
N THR A 123 -10.58 -0.01 -0.63
CA THR A 123 -12.04 -0.08 -0.59
C THR A 123 -12.72 1.23 -0.20
N ASN A 124 -12.03 2.12 0.52
CA ASN A 124 -12.54 3.42 0.95
C ASN A 124 -11.41 4.45 1.09
N SER A 125 -11.77 5.71 1.36
CA SER A 125 -10.83 6.85 1.52
C SER A 125 -10.62 7.26 2.98
N ASN A 126 -11.04 6.45 3.94
CA ASN A 126 -10.97 6.84 5.35
C ASN A 126 -9.54 6.69 5.86
N ILE A 127 -9.06 7.68 6.62
CA ILE A 127 -7.72 7.69 7.22
C ILE A 127 -7.86 7.76 8.73
N VAL A 128 -7.11 6.90 9.44
CA VAL A 128 -7.03 6.91 10.90
C VAL A 128 -5.60 7.26 11.32
N VAL A 129 -5.46 8.34 12.09
CA VAL A 129 -4.16 8.80 12.61
C VAL A 129 -4.13 8.58 14.12
N MET A 130 -3.15 7.81 14.60
CA MET A 130 -2.97 7.50 16.02
C MET A 130 -1.56 7.83 16.49
N GLY A 131 -1.40 8.15 17.78
CA GLY A 131 -0.11 8.47 18.38
C GLY A 131 -0.25 9.16 19.74
N VAL A 132 0.79 9.12 20.56
CA VAL A 132 0.81 9.82 21.86
C VAL A 132 0.96 11.34 21.67
N ALA A 133 0.77 12.13 22.71
CA ALA A 133 0.98 13.58 22.62
C ALA A 133 2.45 13.89 22.25
N GLY A 134 2.68 14.90 21.41
CA GLY A 134 4.02 15.34 21.01
C GLY A 134 4.70 14.57 19.87
N VAL A 135 4.13 13.47 19.36
CA VAL A 135 4.76 12.68 18.26
C VAL A 135 4.57 13.27 16.86
N GLY A 136 3.89 14.42 16.74
CA GLY A 136 3.65 15.08 15.45
C GLY A 136 2.35 14.66 14.75
N LYS A 137 1.34 14.13 15.47
CA LYS A 137 0.02 13.83 14.91
C LYS A 137 -0.58 15.02 14.16
N SER A 138 -0.68 16.17 14.82
CA SER A 138 -1.29 17.38 14.27
C SER A 138 -0.50 17.90 13.07
N THR A 139 0.83 17.76 13.08
CA THR A 139 1.69 18.07 11.93
C THR A 139 1.35 17.20 10.72
N ALA A 140 1.21 15.89 10.92
CA ALA A 140 0.85 14.96 9.85
C ALA A 140 -0.56 15.26 9.29
N VAL A 141 -1.53 15.55 10.16
CA VAL A 141 -2.90 15.91 9.75
C VAL A 141 -2.92 17.23 8.97
N LYS A 142 -2.20 18.27 9.43
CA LYS A 142 -2.07 19.54 8.70
C LYS A 142 -1.47 19.33 7.31
N HIS A 143 -0.45 18.48 7.20
CA HIS A 143 0.17 18.15 5.91
C HIS A 143 -0.81 17.45 4.94
N ILE A 144 -1.55 16.45 5.43
CA ILE A 144 -2.59 15.77 4.64
C ILE A 144 -3.66 16.75 4.20
N ALA A 145 -4.19 17.54 5.12
CA ALA A 145 -5.25 18.51 4.84
C ALA A 145 -4.81 19.59 3.85
N LEU A 146 -3.61 20.12 3.99
CA LEU A 146 -3.06 21.09 3.03
C LEU A 146 -2.90 20.45 1.64
N SER A 147 -2.40 19.21 1.58
CA SER A 147 -2.23 18.50 0.30
C SER A 147 -3.57 18.24 -0.40
N GLU A 148 -4.60 17.85 0.35
CA GLU A 148 -5.95 17.67 -0.17
C GLU A 148 -6.60 19.00 -0.57
N TYR A 149 -6.43 20.05 0.23
CA TYR A 149 -6.90 21.40 -0.11
C TYR A 149 -6.27 21.90 -1.41
N MET A 150 -4.96 21.70 -1.60
CA MET A 150 -4.26 22.05 -2.84
C MET A 150 -4.75 21.26 -4.06
N LYS A 151 -5.31 20.07 -3.87
CA LYS A 151 -5.98 19.27 -4.92
C LYS A 151 -7.43 19.72 -5.18
N GLY A 152 -7.93 20.72 -4.45
CA GLY A 152 -9.29 21.25 -4.56
C GLY A 152 -10.32 20.56 -3.66
N THR A 153 -9.89 19.71 -2.73
CA THR A 153 -10.78 19.05 -1.77
C THR A 153 -11.23 20.04 -0.69
N LYS A 154 -12.54 20.07 -0.40
CA LYS A 154 -13.06 20.83 0.74
C LYS A 154 -12.69 20.13 2.04
N VAL A 155 -12.04 20.84 2.95
CA VAL A 155 -11.60 20.30 4.24
C VAL A 155 -12.44 20.93 5.36
N ILE A 156 -12.99 20.09 6.23
CA ILE A 156 -13.77 20.50 7.41
C ILE A 156 -13.10 19.89 8.64
N PHE A 157 -12.78 20.72 9.62
CA PHE A 157 -12.22 20.29 10.89
C PHE A 157 -13.23 20.42 12.03
N ILE A 158 -13.28 19.40 12.89
CA ILE A 158 -13.89 19.48 14.22
C ILE A 158 -12.72 19.56 15.20
N ASP A 159 -12.47 20.75 15.71
CA ASP A 159 -11.22 21.08 16.41
C ASP A 159 -11.50 21.54 17.87
N PRO A 160 -11.52 20.62 18.84
CA PRO A 160 -11.72 20.98 20.24
C PRO A 160 -10.52 21.71 20.87
N GLU A 161 -9.32 21.55 20.32
CA GLU A 161 -8.07 22.10 20.87
C GLU A 161 -7.64 23.41 20.19
N SER A 162 -8.37 23.84 19.15
CA SER A 162 -8.06 25.03 18.34
C SER A 162 -6.68 24.98 17.64
N GLU A 163 -6.15 23.79 17.37
CA GLU A 163 -4.83 23.59 16.75
C GLU A 163 -4.80 23.94 15.26
N TYR A 164 -5.95 23.95 14.58
CA TYR A 164 -6.08 24.17 13.14
C TYR A 164 -6.58 25.57 12.77
N LYS A 165 -6.85 26.43 13.77
CA LYS A 165 -7.33 27.81 13.56
C LYS A 165 -6.40 28.62 12.65
N GLU A 166 -5.10 28.58 12.93
CA GLU A 166 -4.11 29.33 12.14
C GLU A 166 -4.05 28.83 10.69
N LEU A 167 -4.07 27.51 10.49
CA LEU A 167 -4.11 26.90 9.16
C LEU A 167 -5.35 27.37 8.38
N CYS A 168 -6.52 27.37 9.03
CA CYS A 168 -7.76 27.85 8.44
C CYS A 168 -7.66 29.31 7.99
N GLN A 169 -7.13 30.19 8.86
CA GLN A 169 -6.94 31.60 8.55
C GLN A 169 -5.93 31.85 7.41
N GLN A 170 -4.86 31.05 7.34
CA GLN A 170 -3.87 31.16 6.26
C GLN A 170 -4.37 30.68 4.91
N LEU A 171 -5.41 29.84 4.89
CA LEU A 171 -6.05 29.34 3.67
C LEU A 171 -7.35 30.09 3.34
N ASP A 172 -7.53 31.29 3.93
CA ASP A 172 -8.74 32.13 3.79
C ASP A 172 -10.05 31.38 4.08
N GLY A 173 -10.00 30.44 5.03
CA GLY A 173 -11.12 29.60 5.41
C GLY A 173 -12.00 30.21 6.51
N ASP A 174 -13.19 29.63 6.67
CA ASP A 174 -14.14 30.03 7.71
C ASP A 174 -13.83 29.35 9.04
N TRP A 175 -13.42 30.14 10.04
CA TRP A 175 -13.29 29.66 11.42
C TRP A 175 -14.55 29.96 12.23
N ILE A 176 -15.26 28.90 12.64
CA ILE A 176 -16.52 28.98 13.38
C ILE A 176 -16.29 28.58 14.84
N ASN A 177 -16.54 29.50 15.78
CA ASN A 177 -16.47 29.21 17.20
C ASN A 177 -17.80 28.62 17.71
N ALA A 178 -17.86 27.29 17.85
CA ALA A 178 -19.04 26.58 18.35
C ALA A 178 -19.20 26.60 19.88
N GLY A 179 -18.31 27.26 20.63
CA GLY A 179 -18.29 27.27 22.10
C GLY A 179 -19.27 28.24 22.80
N GLY A 180 -20.23 28.85 22.09
CA GLY A 180 -21.29 29.66 22.70
C GLY A 180 -21.29 31.16 22.39
N GLY A 181 -20.46 31.62 21.45
CA GLY A 181 -20.51 33.00 20.93
C GLY A 181 -21.77 33.29 20.10
N SER A 182 -22.00 34.55 19.73
CA SER A 182 -23.16 34.97 18.92
C SER A 182 -23.13 34.45 17.48
N SER A 183 -21.96 34.16 16.91
CA SER A 183 -21.75 33.86 15.49
C SER A 183 -21.53 32.36 15.16
N GLY A 184 -21.59 31.45 16.14
CA GLY A 184 -21.29 30.02 15.92
C GLY A 184 -22.27 29.05 16.57
N LYS A 185 -23.47 29.49 16.93
CA LYS A 185 -24.50 28.61 17.51
C LYS A 185 -25.07 27.69 16.44
N ILE A 186 -24.99 26.39 16.67
CA ILE A 186 -25.62 25.37 15.86
C ILE A 186 -26.91 24.94 16.56
N ASN A 187 -28.05 25.02 15.88
CA ASN A 187 -29.34 24.60 16.42
C ASN A 187 -29.55 23.08 16.17
N PRO A 188 -29.55 22.21 17.20
CA PRO A 188 -29.78 20.78 17.01
C PRO A 188 -31.20 20.45 16.54
N LEU A 189 -32.16 21.34 16.76
CA LEU A 189 -33.56 21.20 16.31
C LEU A 189 -33.76 21.69 14.87
N GLN A 190 -32.72 22.25 14.23
CA GLN A 190 -32.80 22.65 12.84
C GLN A 190 -32.93 21.40 11.98
N ILE A 191 -34.08 21.26 11.32
CA ILE A 191 -34.32 20.18 10.36
C ILE A 191 -33.30 20.34 9.24
N ARG A 192 -32.44 19.33 9.10
CA ARG A 192 -31.51 19.17 7.98
C ARG A 192 -31.95 17.96 7.18
N PRO A 193 -31.77 17.96 5.85
CA PRO A 193 -31.98 16.77 5.06
C PRO A 193 -31.11 15.65 5.64
N ALA A 194 -31.70 14.48 5.87
CA ALA A 194 -30.94 13.30 6.26
C ALA A 194 -29.93 12.97 5.15
N PRO A 195 -28.75 12.41 5.49
CA PRO A 195 -27.89 11.80 4.49
C PRO A 195 -28.73 10.80 3.69
N ARG A 196 -28.75 10.94 2.36
CA ARG A 196 -29.33 9.91 1.51
C ARG A 196 -28.32 8.77 1.48
N ASP A 197 -28.73 7.59 1.93
CA ASP A 197 -27.96 6.39 1.64
C ASP A 197 -28.04 6.17 0.12
N GLU A 198 -26.89 6.01 -0.55
CA GLU A 198 -26.78 5.82 -2.01
C GLU A 198 -27.26 4.42 -2.45
N GLU A 199 -28.30 3.86 -1.82
CA GLU A 199 -28.89 2.57 -2.21
C GLU A 199 -30.01 2.71 -3.26
N ASP A 200 -30.45 3.93 -3.60
CA ASP A 200 -31.60 4.17 -4.48
C ASP A 200 -31.28 4.52 -5.95
N GLU A 201 -30.03 4.45 -6.41
CA GLU A 201 -29.66 4.79 -7.80
C GLU A 201 -29.76 3.64 -8.84
N GLU A 202 -30.32 2.47 -8.51
CA GLU A 202 -30.50 1.37 -9.49
C GLU A 202 -31.94 1.18 -10.04
N GLN A 203 -32.93 2.01 -9.68
CA GLN A 203 -34.32 1.83 -10.15
C GLN A 203 -34.92 2.91 -11.07
N SER A 204 -34.15 3.89 -11.58
CA SER A 204 -34.70 4.86 -12.55
C SER A 204 -34.13 4.80 -13.98
N SER A 205 -33.35 3.77 -14.32
CA SER A 205 -32.97 3.50 -15.71
C SER A 205 -33.17 2.03 -16.08
N ARG A 206 -34.43 1.63 -16.27
CA ARG A 206 -34.83 0.53 -17.15
C ARG A 206 -35.99 0.96 -18.02
#